data_AF-A0A947F5W1-F1
#
_entry.id   AF-A0A947F5W1-F1
#
_cell.length_a   1.000
_cell.length_b   1.000
_cell.length_c   1.000
_cell.angle_alpha   90.00
_cell.angle_beta   90.00
_cell.angle_gamma   90.00
#
_symmetry.space_group_name_H-M   'P 1'
#
loop_
_entity.id
_entity.type
_entity.pdbx_description
1 polymer ?
#
loop_
_entity_poly.entity_id
_entity_poly.type
_entity_poly.pdbx_seq_one_letter_code
_entity_poly.pdbx_strand_id
1 'polypeptide(L)' 'MGKNLIENAGIQLLLDKYKKKFRISENLKYYSKKDYPIAEKKFIKYALQRGKV' A
#
# COMPACT_ATOMS: atom_id res chain seq x y z
N MET A 1 -10.71 18.82 11.60
CA MET A 1 -9.27 18.51 11.42
C MET A 1 -8.97 18.42 9.93
N GLY A 2 -8.54 19.52 9.31
CA GLY A 2 -8.26 19.61 7.87
C GLY A 2 -6.96 20.37 7.65
N LYS A 3 -5.84 19.72 7.92
CA LYS A 3 -4.49 20.22 7.61
C LYS A 3 -3.73 19.00 7.07
N ASN A 4 -3.09 19.09 5.90
CA ASN A 4 -2.27 18.05 5.21
C ASN A 4 -2.84 17.34 3.96
N LEU A 5 -3.88 17.82 3.27
CA LEU A 5 -4.28 17.18 1.99
C LEU A 5 -3.36 17.53 0.81
N ILE A 6 -2.73 18.70 0.83
CA ILE A 6 -1.94 19.21 -0.31
C ILE A 6 -0.46 18.83 -0.19
N GLU A 7 0.15 18.93 1.00
CA GLU A 7 1.60 18.72 1.19
C GLU A 7 2.07 17.28 0.94
N ASN A 8 1.15 16.29 0.95
CA ASN A 8 1.48 14.88 0.76
C ASN A 8 0.71 14.21 -0.38
N ALA A 9 0.09 14.98 -1.29
CA ALA A 9 -0.76 14.42 -2.35
C ALA A 9 -0.01 13.38 -3.22
N GLY A 10 1.25 13.66 -3.57
CA GLY A 10 2.08 12.71 -4.34
C GLY A 10 2.36 11.41 -3.60
N ILE A 11 2.67 11.49 -2.30
CA ILE A 11 2.92 10.31 -1.45
C ILE A 11 1.63 9.50 -1.28
N GLN A 12 0.48 10.15 -1.09
CA GLN A 12 -0.82 9.50 -0.99
C GLN A 12 -1.17 8.76 -2.29
N LEU A 13 -1.01 9.40 -3.45
CA LEU A 13 -1.23 8.77 -4.75
C LEU A 13 -0.33 7.54 -4.96
N LEU A 14 0.93 7.64 -4.53
CA LEU A 14 1.89 6.55 -4.61
C LEU A 14 1.50 5.37 -3.71
N LEU A 15 1.10 5.64 -2.46
CA LEU A 15 0.58 4.63 -1.54
C LEU A 15 -0.67 3.94 -2.11
N ASP A 16 -1.59 4.71 -2.68
CA ASP A 16 -2.81 4.16 -3.29
C ASP A 16 -2.49 3.26 -4.49
N LYS A 17 -1.55 3.67 -5.34
CA LYS A 17 -1.05 2.84 -6.45
C LYS A 17 -0.53 1.49 -5.94
N TYR A 18 0.28 1.48 -4.89
CA TYR A 18 0.82 0.25 -4.32
C TYR A 18 -0.24 -0.62 -3.64
N LYS A 19 -1.17 -0.02 -2.89
CA LYS A 19 -2.30 -0.75 -2.31
C LYS A 19 -3.13 -1.47 -3.37
N LYS A 20 -3.42 -0.79 -4.49
CA LYS A 20 -4.16 -1.39 -5.62
C LYS A 20 -3.39 -2.55 -6.26
N LYS A 21 -2.06 -2.42 -6.42
CA LYS A 21 -1.21 -3.53 -6.91
C LYS A 21 -1.20 -4.73 -5.96
N PHE A 22 -1.26 -4.52 -4.65
CA PHE A 22 -1.31 -5.60 -3.66
C PHE A 22 -2.69 -6.25 -3.55
N ARG A 23 -3.77 -5.50 -3.73
CA ARG A 23 -5.18 -5.94 -3.60
C ARG A 23 -5.67 -6.76 -4.79
N ILE A 24 -4.96 -7.83 -5.11
CA ILE A 24 -5.36 -8.83 -6.13
C ILE A 24 -6.01 -10.04 -5.48
N SER A 25 -6.77 -10.81 -6.27
CA SER A 25 -7.50 -11.99 -5.79
C SER A 25 -6.60 -13.01 -5.09
N GLU A 26 -5.36 -13.18 -5.58
CA GLU A 26 -4.38 -14.09 -5.00
C GLU A 26 -4.05 -13.72 -3.54
N ASN A 27 -3.66 -12.47 -3.28
CA ASN A 27 -3.34 -12.01 -1.93
C ASN A 27 -4.55 -12.03 -0.99
N LEU A 28 -5.75 -11.74 -1.51
CA LEU A 28 -7.00 -11.80 -0.76
C LEU A 28 -7.37 -13.23 -0.33
N LYS A 29 -6.97 -14.24 -1.11
CA LYS A 29 -7.20 -15.66 -0.82
C LYS A 29 -6.08 -16.28 0.02
N TYR A 30 -4.86 -15.75 -0.10
CA TYR A 30 -3.68 -16.29 0.58
C TYR A 30 -3.57 -15.80 2.03
N TYR A 31 -3.71 -14.49 2.27
CA TYR A 31 -3.53 -13.94 3.62
C TYR A 31 -4.82 -14.02 4.44
N SER A 32 -4.69 -14.43 5.70
CA SER A 32 -5.78 -14.31 6.66
C SER A 32 -6.16 -12.84 6.88
N LYS A 33 -7.37 -12.59 7.41
CA LYS A 33 -7.79 -11.22 7.77
C LYS A 33 -6.82 -10.52 8.72
N LYS A 34 -6.12 -11.27 9.58
CA LYS A 34 -5.13 -10.73 10.53
C LYS A 34 -3.80 -10.41 9.85
N ASP A 35 -3.37 -11.24 8.90
CA ASP A 35 -2.07 -11.11 8.24
C ASP A 35 -2.08 -10.17 7.04
N TYR A 36 -3.24 -10.03 6.38
CA TYR A 36 -3.43 -9.18 5.21
C TYR A 36 -2.90 -7.75 5.41
N PRO A 37 -3.27 -7.00 6.47
CA PRO A 37 -2.75 -5.65 6.67
C PRO A 37 -1.24 -5.59 6.94
N ILE A 38 -0.67 -6.65 7.52
CA ILE A 38 0.78 -6.76 7.78
C ILE A 38 1.53 -6.99 6.47
N ALA A 39 1.01 -7.88 5.63
CA ALA A 39 1.57 -8.16 4.31
C ALA A 39 1.47 -6.95 3.38
N GLU A 40 0.33 -6.24 3.35
CA GLU A 40 0.15 -5.02 2.55
C GLU A 40 1.20 -3.96 2.94
N LYS A 41 1.42 -3.74 4.24
CA LYS A 41 2.46 -2.81 4.73
C LYS A 41 3.87 -3.23 4.32
N LYS A 42 4.21 -4.52 4.45
CA LYS A 42 5.53 -5.05 4.05
C LYS A 42 5.77 -4.87 2.56
N PHE A 43 4.76 -5.15 1.72
CA PHE A 43 4.82 -4.93 0.28
C PHE A 43 5.05 -3.45 -0.06
N ILE A 44 4.26 -2.54 0.51
CA ILE A 44 4.39 -1.10 0.26
C ILE A 44 5.78 -0.60 0.67
N LYS A 45 6.27 -1.01 1.85
CA LYS A 45 7.62 -0.66 2.33
C LYS A 45 8.68 -1.14 1.34
N TYR A 46 8.62 -2.40 0.92
CA TYR A 46 9.56 -2.97 -0.05
C TYR A 46 9.53 -2.20 -1.38
N ALA A 47 8.34 -1.91 -1.89
CA ALA A 47 8.16 -1.24 -3.17
C ALA A 47 8.67 0.21 -3.16
N LEU A 48 8.44 0.95 -2.06
CA LEU A 48 8.97 2.29 -1.85
C LEU A 48 10.50 2.29 -1.72
N GLN A 49 11.07 1.32 -1.02
CA GLN A 49 12.52 1.23 -0.82
C GLN A 49 13.27 0.87 -2.09
N ARG A 50 12.66 0.07 -2.98
CA ARG A 50 13.33 -0.40 -4.21
C ARG A 50 13.01 0.40 -5.46
N GLY A 51 12.03 1.30 -5.41
CA GLY A 51 11.58 2.09 -6.57
C GLY A 51 11.13 1.25 -7.76
N LYS A 52 10.87 -0.04 -7.57
CA LYS A 52 10.54 -1.02 -8.61
C LYS A 52 9.17 -1.61 -8.36
N VAL A 53 8.27 -1.40 -9.32
CA VAL A 53 6.92 -2.02 -9.43
C VAL A 53 6.35 -1.96 -10.82
#